data_AF-A0A7K2ZM04-F1
#
_entry.id   AF-A0A7K2ZM04-F1
#
_cell.length_a   1.000
_cell.length_b   1.000
_cell.length_c   1.000
_cell.angle_alpha   90.00
_cell.angle_beta   90.00
_cell.angle_gamma   90.00
#
_symmetry.space_group_name_H-M   'P 1'
#
loop_
_entity.id
_entity.type
_entity.pdbx_description
1 polymer ?
#
loop_
_entity_poly.entity_id
_entity_poly.type
_entity_poly.pdbx_seq_one_letter_code
_entity_poly.pdbx_strand_id
1 'polypeptide(L)'
;HINYAFGNVQNGKCTIGDAYEDYEKSYTAANSVDGKADVWDQPLRGHFNQLRKLKAQYPHIKVLWSFGGWTWSGGFGQAVQNP
;
A
#
# COMPACT_ATOMS: atom_id res chain seq x y z
N HIS A 1 2.41 2.35 15.18
CA HIS A 1 2.92 2.36 13.79
C HIS A 1 2.38 1.13 13.08
N ILE A 2 2.09 1.22 11.78
CA ILE A 2 1.67 0.10 10.91
C ILE A 2 2.65 0.04 9.74
N ASN A 3 3.23 -1.12 9.48
CA ASN A 3 4.05 -1.37 8.30
C ASN A 3 3.20 -2.12 7.27
N TYR A 4 2.88 -1.48 6.15
CA TYR A 4 2.24 -2.13 5.01
C TYR A 4 3.29 -2.91 4.23
N ALA A 5 3.06 -4.21 4.08
CA ALA A 5 4.05 -5.15 3.57
C ALA A 5 3.47 -5.91 2.36
N PHE A 6 4.11 -5.97 1.20
CA PHE A 6 5.36 -5.31 0.81
C PHE A 6 5.20 -4.56 -0.51
N GLY A 7 5.99 -3.50 -0.70
CA GLY A 7 6.37 -3.03 -2.03
C GLY A 7 7.56 -3.85 -2.54
N ASN A 8 7.77 -3.85 -3.86
CA ASN A 8 8.83 -4.62 -4.50
C ASN A 8 10.03 -3.72 -4.85
N VAL A 9 11.20 -4.32 -5.03
CA VAL A 9 12.42 -3.64 -5.48
C VAL A 9 12.84 -4.25 -6.81
N GLN A 10 12.66 -3.51 -7.89
CA GLN A 10 12.95 -3.96 -9.25
C GLN A 10 13.67 -2.87 -10.03
N ASN A 11 14.64 -3.25 -10.87
CA ASN A 11 15.39 -2.31 -11.71
C ASN A 11 16.00 -1.13 -10.91
N GLY A 12 16.46 -1.42 -9.69
CA GLY A 12 17.02 -0.43 -8.76
C GLY A 12 16.01 0.59 -8.20
N LYS A 13 14.70 0.33 -8.28
CA LYS A 13 13.64 1.26 -7.85
C LYS A 13 12.58 0.57 -6.99
N CYS A 14 11.88 1.36 -6.18
CA CYS A 14 10.64 0.96 -5.52
C CYS A 14 9.55 0.74 -6.58
N THR A 15 8.88 -0.41 -6.51
CA THR A 15 7.74 -0.75 -7.38
C THR A 15 6.55 -1.26 -6.56
N ILE A 16 5.37 -1.22 -7.17
CA ILE A 16 4.14 -1.74 -6.58
C ILE A 16 4.24 -3.26 -6.41
N GLY A 17 3.72 -3.77 -5.29
CA GLY A 17 3.69 -5.20 -5.01
C GLY A 17 2.55 -5.88 -5.74
N ASP A 18 1.33 -5.39 -5.51
CA ASP A 18 0.11 -5.84 -6.18
C ASP A 18 -0.82 -4.64 -6.37
N ALA A 19 -0.91 -4.10 -7.59
CA ALA A 19 -1.70 -2.92 -7.89
C ALA A 19 -3.18 -3.09 -7.52
N TYR A 20 -3.71 -4.30 -7.71
CA TYR A 20 -5.10 -4.57 -7.44
C TYR A 20 -5.40 -4.41 -5.95
N GLU A 21 -4.65 -5.09 -5.09
CA GLU A 21 -4.85 -5.00 -3.64
C GLU A 21 -4.39 -3.64 -3.07
N ASP A 22 -3.31 -3.06 -3.61
CA ASP A 22 -2.73 -1.81 -3.11
C ASP A 22 -3.68 -0.63 -3.33
N TYR A 23 -4.22 -0.46 -4.55
CA TYR A 23 -4.99 0.76 -4.88
C TYR A 23 -6.16 0.62 -5.87
N GLU A 24 -6.44 -0.53 -6.47
CA GLU A 24 -7.53 -0.65 -7.47
C GLU A 24 -8.79 -1.35 -6.93
N LYS A 25 -8.63 -2.28 -5.99
CA LYS A 25 -9.72 -3.10 -5.42
C LYS A 25 -10.76 -2.23 -4.75
N SER A 26 -12.01 -2.40 -5.17
CA SER A 26 -13.15 -1.68 -4.60
C SER A 26 -13.67 -2.39 -3.35
N TYR A 27 -13.92 -1.63 -2.29
CA TYR A 27 -14.53 -2.15 -1.07
C TYR A 27 -16.03 -1.86 -1.05
N THR A 28 -16.81 -2.84 -0.59
CA THR A 28 -18.21 -2.62 -0.22
C THR A 28 -18.29 -1.90 1.12
N ALA A 29 -19.47 -1.37 1.45
CA ALA A 29 -19.72 -0.77 2.77
C ALA A 29 -19.37 -1.73 3.91
N ALA A 30 -19.79 -3.00 3.79
CA ALA A 30 -19.56 -4.04 4.79
C ALA A 30 -18.08 -4.35 5.07
N ASN A 31 -17.20 -4.12 4.08
CA ASN A 31 -15.78 -4.46 4.18
C ASN A 31 -14.89 -3.23 4.36
N SER A 32 -15.45 -2.02 4.32
CA SER A 32 -14.70 -0.76 4.40
C SER A 32 -14.54 -0.28 5.85
N VAL A 33 -13.43 0.41 6.12
CA VAL A 33 -13.11 0.97 7.45
C VAL A 33 -14.13 2.02 7.92
N ASP A 34 -14.71 2.78 6.99
CA ASP A 34 -15.66 3.85 7.30
C ASP A 34 -17.13 3.47 7.05
N GLY A 35 -17.41 2.19 6.75
CA GLY A 35 -18.75 1.71 6.45
C GLY A 35 -19.34 2.24 5.14
N LYS A 36 -18.51 2.79 4.24
CA LYS A 36 -18.92 3.33 2.93
C LYS A 36 -18.25 2.58 1.79
N ALA A 37 -19.07 2.13 0.83
CA ALA A 37 -18.58 1.52 -0.40
C ALA A 37 -17.75 2.53 -1.21
N ASP A 38 -16.72 2.03 -1.88
CA ASP A 38 -15.96 2.81 -2.86
C ASP A 38 -16.81 3.05 -4.13
N VAL A 39 -16.63 4.20 -4.76
CA VAL A 39 -17.22 4.58 -6.04
C VAL A 39 -16.21 4.41 -7.17
N TRP A 40 -16.70 4.24 -8.41
CA TRP A 40 -15.87 3.85 -9.54
C TRP A 40 -14.90 4.94 -10.03
N ASP A 41 -15.25 6.21 -9.82
CA ASP A 41 -14.54 7.40 -10.29
C ASP A 41 -13.64 8.03 -9.22
N GLN A 42 -13.56 7.46 -8.02
CA GLN A 42 -12.67 7.98 -6.98
C GLN A 42 -11.19 7.70 -7.33
N PRO A 43 -10.27 8.62 -7.01
CA PRO A 43 -8.87 8.52 -7.43
C PRO A 43 -8.05 7.44 -6.69
N LEU A 44 -8.56 6.89 -5.59
CA LEU A 44 -7.83 5.91 -4.77
C LEU A 44 -8.77 4.88 -4.14
N ARG A 45 -8.49 3.59 -4.34
CA ARG A 45 -9.18 2.45 -3.72
C ARG A 45 -8.15 1.54 -3.02
N GLY A 46 -8.43 0.25 -2.89
CA GLY A 46 -7.52 -0.73 -2.30
C GLY A 46 -7.19 -0.49 -0.83
N HIS A 47 -6.18 -1.21 -0.35
CA HIS A 47 -5.67 -1.07 1.02
C HIS A 47 -5.19 0.36 1.30
N PHE A 48 -4.65 1.08 0.32
CA PHE A 48 -4.21 2.46 0.52
C PHE A 48 -5.36 3.39 0.90
N ASN A 49 -6.53 3.27 0.28
CA ASN A 49 -7.70 4.03 0.69
C ASN A 49 -8.20 3.61 2.08
N GLN A 50 -8.19 2.31 2.39
CA GLN A 50 -8.60 1.83 3.72
C GLN A 50 -7.66 2.33 4.83
N LEU A 51 -6.34 2.35 4.60
CA LEU A 51 -5.37 2.91 5.52
C LEU A 51 -5.52 4.43 5.66
N ARG A 52 -5.85 5.14 4.57
CA ARG A 52 -6.20 6.57 4.62
C ARG A 52 -7.43 6.82 5.51
N LYS A 53 -8.49 6.03 5.34
CA LYS A 53 -9.71 6.07 6.18
C LYS A 53 -9.40 5.74 7.65
N LEU A 54 -8.55 4.73 7.90
CA LEU A 54 -8.12 4.36 9.25
C LEU A 54 -7.36 5.50 9.94
N LYS A 55 -6.44 6.16 9.23
CA LYS A 55 -5.72 7.33 9.77
C LYS A 55 -6.65 8.50 10.07
N ALA A 56 -7.75 8.67 9.32
CA ALA A 56 -8.73 9.71 9.61
C ALA A 56 -9.49 9.43 10.93
N GLN A 57 -9.77 8.16 11.25
CA GLN A 57 -10.36 7.77 12.54
C GLN A 57 -9.34 7.80 13.69
N TYR A 58 -8.09 7.46 13.42
CA TYR A 58 -7.01 7.36 14.41
C TYR A 58 -5.78 8.19 14.00
N PRO A 59 -5.80 9.52 14.21
CA PRO A 59 -4.80 10.44 13.67
C PRO A 59 -3.38 10.26 14.23
N HIS A 60 -3.23 9.54 15.35
CA HIS A 60 -1.93 9.21 15.93
C HIS A 60 -1.24 8.02 15.23
N ILE A 61 -1.94 7.28 14.37
CA ILE A 61 -1.36 6.17 13.63
C ILE A 61 -0.44 6.70 12.50
N LYS A 62 0.80 6.22 12.52
CA LYS A 62 1.75 6.35 11.42
C LYS A 62 1.77 5.06 10.60
N VAL A 63 1.59 5.20 9.29
CA VAL A 63 1.65 4.11 8.30
C VAL A 63 2.93 4.29 7.50
N LEU A 64 3.73 3.23 7.42
CA LEU A 64 4.93 3.15 6.60
C LEU A 64 4.75 2.03 5.59
N TRP A 65 5.30 2.20 4.39
CA TRP A 65 5.31 1.17 3.37
C TRP A 65 6.67 0.48 3.35
N SER A 66 6.70 -0.80 3.70
CA SER A 66 7.92 -1.61 3.72
C SER A 66 8.19 -2.20 2.35
N PHE A 67 9.43 -2.09 1.87
CA PHE A 67 9.88 -2.65 0.60
C PHE A 67 10.78 -3.87 0.81
N GLY A 68 10.61 -4.89 -0.02
CA GLY A 68 11.41 -6.12 0.02
C GLY A 68 10.71 -7.27 0.76
N GLY A 69 11.21 -7.64 1.93
CA GLY A 69 10.86 -8.90 2.58
C GLY A 69 11.60 -10.11 1.97
N TRP A 70 11.35 -11.32 2.46
CA TRP A 70 12.09 -12.51 2.03
C TRP A 70 12.07 -12.71 0.51
N THR A 71 10.88 -12.62 -0.09
CA THR A 71 10.67 -12.91 -1.51
C THR A 71 11.19 -11.82 -2.45
N TRP A 72 11.15 -10.54 -2.04
CA TRP A 72 11.41 -9.40 -2.93
C TRP A 72 12.66 -8.60 -2.57
N SER A 73 13.61 -9.19 -1.84
CA SER A 73 14.89 -8.54 -1.53
C SER A 73 15.95 -8.63 -2.65
N GLY A 74 15.70 -9.37 -3.74
CA GLY A 74 16.68 -9.58 -4.81
C GLY A 74 17.13 -8.31 -5.53
N GLY A 75 16.30 -7.26 -5.59
CA GLY A 75 16.62 -6.02 -6.29
C GLY A 75 17.51 -5.04 -5.53
N PHE A 76 17.76 -5.23 -4.23
CA PHE A 76 18.53 -4.28 -3.42
C PHE A 76 19.98 -4.13 -3.90
N GLY A 77 20.60 -5.21 -4.41
CA GLY A 77 21.97 -5.17 -4.93
C GLY A 77 22.13 -4.26 -6.16
N GLN A 78 21.09 -4.10 -6.97
CA GLN A 78 21.07 -3.12 -8.06
C GLN A 78 20.74 -1.72 -7.56
N ALA A 79 19.80 -1.60 -6.62
CA ALA A 79 19.37 -0.30 -6.08
C ALA A 79 20.53 0.47 -5.43
N VAL A 80 21.40 -0.22 -4.68
CA VAL A 80 22.54 0.41 -3.99
C VAL A 80 23.63 0.93 -4.94
N GLN A 81 23.61 0.57 -6.23
CA GLN A 81 24.59 1.05 -7.20
C GLN A 81 24.38 2.53 -7.56
N ASN A 82 23.21 3.10 -7.25
CA ASN A 82 22.89 4.52 -7.44
C ASN A 82 22.10 5.04 -6.22
N PRO A 83 22.80 5.32 -5.10
CA PRO A 83 22.19 5.67 -3.82
C PRO A 83 21.53 7.06 -3.79
#